data_AF-A0A369K0N3-F1
#
_entry.id   AF-A0A369K0N3-F1
#
_cell.length_a   1.000
_cell.length_b   1.000
_cell.length_c   1.000
_cell.angle_alpha   90.00
_cell.angle_beta   90.00
_cell.angle_gamma   90.00
#
_symmetry.space_group_name_H-M   'P 1'
#
loop_
_entity.id
_entity.type
_entity.pdbx_description
1 polymer ?
#
loop_
_entity_poly.entity_id
_entity_poly.type
_entity_poly.pdbx_seq_one_letter_code
_entity_poly.pdbx_strand_id
1 'polypeptide(L)'
;MSTRNPTGPPALNNPRVSERFSDTDADITIQASDGTLFRVHTMNLRATTEGLSPPPCATLDQVVQLTEDSATLDLLFQFMYPSRHPDLEDVHFNLLEHVAEAAEKYQVYPAMNMCKVRMKNQLSQYPDAVMLYAMRHGYPEIMDKAAPRVIAQTLYKTVAKMPPRYIVPWHHIKTYETPIEFRDQRFHDGTSAAPPIRPNIEWRILGSQHEWTTVQDMRPTGGAESD
;
A
#
# COMPACT_ATOMS: atom_id res chain seq x y z
N MET A 1 52.21 35.00 3.24
CA MET A 1 51.29 35.15 4.38
C MET A 1 49.88 35.23 3.80
N SER A 2 49.20 34.10 3.59
CA SER A 2 48.09 33.59 4.43
C SER A 2 47.20 34.73 4.94
N THR A 3 45.94 34.81 4.50
CA THR A 3 44.85 34.09 5.19
C THR A 3 43.77 33.54 4.25
N ARG A 4 43.49 32.24 4.39
CA ARG A 4 42.24 31.58 3.95
C ARG A 4 41.08 32.11 4.79
N ASN A 5 39.92 32.26 4.17
CA ASN A 5 38.65 32.36 4.87
C ASN A 5 37.80 31.14 4.46
N PRO A 6 37.44 30.21 5.37
CA PRO A 6 36.49 29.16 5.08
C PRO A 6 35.13 29.53 5.67
N THR A 7 34.27 30.18 4.89
CA THR A 7 32.83 30.20 5.16
C THR A 7 32.19 29.03 4.43
N GLY A 8 32.32 27.84 5.00
CA GLY A 8 31.36 26.76 4.75
C GLY A 8 30.11 27.00 5.62
N PRO A 9 28.89 26.71 5.14
CA PRO A 9 27.70 26.79 5.97
C PRO A 9 27.82 25.83 7.17
N PRO A 10 27.27 26.18 8.35
CA PRO A 10 27.29 25.28 9.49
C PRO A 10 26.53 24.01 9.15
N ALA A 11 27.17 22.85 9.34
CA ALA A 11 26.52 21.56 9.26
C ALA A 11 25.49 21.45 10.39
N LEU A 12 24.26 21.90 10.15
CA LEU A 12 23.10 21.51 10.93
C LEU A 12 22.70 20.11 10.45
N ASN A 13 22.99 19.10 11.26
CA ASN A 13 21.97 18.12 11.60
C ASN A 13 22.56 17.14 12.61
N ASN A 14 22.32 17.43 13.89
CA ASN A 14 22.17 16.32 14.79
C ASN A 14 20.94 15.54 14.30
N PRO A 15 21.06 14.24 13.98
CA PRO A 15 19.93 13.49 13.44
C PRO A 15 18.78 13.55 14.43
N ARG A 16 17.60 13.95 13.96
CA ARG A 16 16.39 14.02 14.80
C ARG A 16 16.01 12.59 15.17
N VAL A 17 16.01 12.27 16.47
CA VAL A 17 15.53 10.97 16.95
C VAL A 17 14.04 11.10 17.27
N SER A 18 13.24 10.09 16.94
CA SER A 18 11.82 10.02 17.29
C SER A 18 11.67 10.05 18.82
N GLU A 19 10.77 10.89 19.34
CA GLU A 19 10.49 10.97 20.78
C GLU A 19 9.79 9.69 21.30
N ARG A 20 9.06 8.98 20.44
CA ARG A 20 8.32 7.77 20.80
C ARG A 20 9.18 6.52 20.67
N PHE A 21 10.11 6.53 19.72
CA PHE A 21 10.98 5.39 19.40
C PHE A 21 12.44 5.79 19.61
N SER A 22 12.80 6.00 20.88
CA SER A 22 14.16 6.41 21.31
C SER A 22 14.75 5.53 22.42
N ASP A 23 14.11 4.39 22.73
CA ASP A 23 14.46 3.54 23.86
C ASP A 23 15.93 3.12 23.84
N THR A 24 16.55 3.09 25.02
CA THR A 24 17.99 2.84 25.16
C THR A 24 18.38 1.40 24.84
N ASP A 25 17.47 0.45 25.02
CA ASP A 25 17.61 -0.99 24.80
C ASP A 25 17.19 -1.45 23.39
N ALA A 26 16.76 -0.52 22.52
CA ALA A 26 16.52 -0.80 21.10
C ALA A 26 17.76 -1.40 20.42
N ASP A 27 17.55 -2.48 19.67
CA ASP A 27 18.59 -3.29 19.02
C ASP A 27 18.74 -3.00 17.52
N ILE A 28 17.94 -2.08 16.98
CA ILE A 28 18.03 -1.62 15.60
C ILE A 28 17.69 -0.14 15.49
N THR A 29 18.42 0.56 14.61
CA THR A 29 18.10 1.95 14.24
C THR A 29 17.63 1.99 12.80
N ILE A 30 16.43 2.52 12.58
CA ILE A 30 15.86 2.77 11.27
C ILE A 30 15.89 4.28 10.99
N GLN A 31 16.24 4.66 9.77
CA GLN A 31 16.22 6.03 9.31
C GLN A 31 15.11 6.24 8.27
N ALA A 32 14.24 7.21 8.52
CA ALA A 32 13.27 7.70 7.55
C ALA A 32 13.95 8.49 6.42
N SER A 33 13.25 8.67 5.30
CA SER A 33 13.76 9.44 4.17
C SER A 33 14.00 10.92 4.46
N ASP A 34 13.34 11.48 5.47
CA ASP A 34 13.56 12.84 5.97
C ASP A 34 14.72 12.95 6.98
N GLY A 35 15.44 11.84 7.21
CA GLY A 35 16.62 11.77 8.07
C GLY A 35 16.32 11.47 9.55
N THR A 36 15.04 11.38 9.94
CA THR A 36 14.64 11.04 11.32
C THR A 36 15.04 9.61 11.67
N LEU A 37 15.62 9.40 12.86
CA LEU A 37 16.01 8.10 13.38
C LEU A 37 14.97 7.53 14.34
N PHE A 38 14.68 6.25 14.18
CA PHE A 38 13.80 5.44 15.00
C PHE A 38 14.63 4.32 15.61
N ARG A 39 14.72 4.31 16.94
CA ARG A 39 15.34 3.22 17.68
C ARG A 39 14.23 2.26 18.07
N VAL A 40 14.21 1.09 17.43
CA VAL A 40 13.14 0.10 17.60
C VAL A 40 13.67 -1.28 17.97
N HIS A 41 12.77 -2.20 18.33
CA HIS A 41 13.11 -3.55 18.72
C HIS A 41 12.82 -4.55 17.59
N THR A 42 13.83 -5.28 17.15
CA THR A 42 13.79 -6.30 16.11
C THR A 42 12.76 -7.38 16.44
N MET A 43 12.60 -7.73 17.71
CA MET A 43 11.59 -8.70 18.16
C MET A 43 10.17 -8.27 17.79
N ASN A 44 9.84 -6.98 17.95
CA ASN A 44 8.52 -6.45 17.62
C ASN A 44 8.30 -6.42 16.11
N LEU A 45 9.33 -6.05 15.34
CA LEU A 45 9.28 -6.10 13.87
C LEU A 45 9.01 -7.55 13.40
N ARG A 46 9.83 -8.51 13.85
CA ARG A 46 9.68 -9.93 13.47
C ARG A 46 8.32 -10.53 13.84
N ALA A 47 7.70 -10.06 14.92
CA ALA A 47 6.41 -10.55 15.36
C ALA A 47 5.23 -10.05 14.50
N THR A 48 5.42 -8.96 13.74
CA THR A 48 4.30 -8.22 13.13
C THR A 48 4.46 -7.94 11.63
N THR A 49 5.64 -8.18 11.07
CA THR A 49 5.96 -7.92 9.66
C THR A 49 6.97 -8.93 9.11
N GLU A 50 6.75 -9.34 7.86
CA GLU A 50 7.70 -10.14 7.07
C GLU A 50 8.75 -9.26 6.36
N GLY A 51 8.39 -8.03 5.99
CA GLY A 51 9.19 -7.16 5.13
C GLY A 51 10.27 -6.33 5.83
N LEU A 52 10.26 -6.24 7.16
CA LEU A 52 11.21 -5.43 7.94
C LEU A 52 12.15 -6.24 8.82
N SER A 53 12.22 -7.56 8.63
CA SER A 53 13.14 -8.41 9.39
C SER A 53 14.60 -8.08 9.01
N PRO A 54 15.42 -7.54 9.93
CA PRO A 54 16.83 -7.31 9.64
C PRO A 54 17.54 -8.65 9.41
N PRO A 55 18.52 -8.69 8.48
CA PRO A 55 19.27 -9.91 8.20
C PRO A 55 19.98 -10.40 9.48
N PRO A 56 20.21 -11.71 9.63
CA PRO A 56 20.83 -12.28 10.84
C PRO A 56 22.20 -11.70 11.21
N CYS A 57 22.87 -11.06 10.24
CA CYS A 57 24.19 -10.47 10.36
C CYS A 57 24.17 -8.94 10.56
N ALA A 58 22.99 -8.32 10.74
CA ALA A 58 22.91 -6.90 11.06
C ALA A 58 23.62 -6.65 12.40
N THR A 59 24.63 -5.79 12.36
CA THR A 59 25.33 -5.34 13.58
C THR A 59 24.52 -4.22 14.22
N LEU A 60 24.60 -4.09 15.55
CA LEU A 60 23.87 -3.07 16.34
C LEU A 60 24.10 -1.63 15.84
N ASP A 61 25.22 -1.37 15.16
CA ASP A 61 25.60 -0.06 14.65
C ASP A 61 25.07 0.24 13.24
N GLN A 62 24.37 -0.71 12.60
CA GLN A 62 23.87 -0.52 11.24
C GLN A 62 22.53 0.23 11.24
N VAL A 63 22.53 1.42 10.64
CA VAL A 63 21.30 2.17 10.37
C VAL A 63 20.63 1.64 9.09
N VAL A 64 19.38 1.21 9.20
CA VAL A 64 18.57 0.75 8.06
C VAL A 64 17.77 1.92 7.51
N GLN A 65 18.02 2.30 6.27
CA GLN A 65 17.30 3.40 5.61
C GLN A 65 16.03 2.89 4.93
N LEU A 66 14.90 3.52 5.21
CA LEU A 66 13.62 3.29 4.54
C LEU A 66 13.22 4.51 3.69
N THR A 67 12.31 4.30 2.75
CA THR A 67 11.91 5.35 1.78
C THR A 67 10.81 6.26 2.30
N GLU A 68 10.12 5.82 3.34
CA GLU A 68 8.99 6.46 3.99
C GLU A 68 9.47 7.59 4.91
N ASP A 69 8.66 8.64 5.03
CA ASP A 69 8.95 9.76 5.92
C ASP A 69 8.70 9.42 7.39
N SER A 70 9.12 10.31 8.30
CA SER A 70 8.97 10.08 9.73
C SER A 70 7.52 9.95 10.18
N ALA A 71 6.60 10.73 9.60
CA ALA A 71 5.18 10.68 9.96
C ALA A 71 4.56 9.31 9.62
N THR A 72 4.91 8.76 8.46
CA THR A 72 4.46 7.44 8.00
C THR A 72 5.02 6.34 8.88
N LEU A 73 6.34 6.34 9.13
CA LEU A 73 6.98 5.32 9.94
C LEU A 73 6.55 5.37 11.41
N ASP A 74 6.29 6.55 11.97
CA ASP A 74 5.83 6.68 13.35
C ASP A 74 4.46 6.01 13.56
N LEU A 75 3.51 6.20 12.64
CA LEU A 75 2.23 5.48 12.65
C LEU A 75 2.42 3.99 12.43
N LEU A 76 3.26 3.61 11.47
CA LEU A 76 3.48 2.22 11.12
C LEU A 76 4.08 1.43 12.29
N PHE A 77 5.09 1.97 12.99
CA PHE A 77 5.73 1.30 14.12
C PHE A 77 4.82 1.17 15.35
N GLN A 78 3.83 2.05 15.55
CA GLN A 78 2.85 1.88 16.63
C GLN A 78 2.01 0.61 16.47
N PHE A 79 1.74 0.16 15.24
CA PHE A 79 1.06 -1.12 14.98
C PHE A 79 1.95 -2.35 15.24
N MET A 80 3.25 -2.18 15.39
CA MET A 80 4.21 -3.27 15.61
C MET A 80 4.52 -3.50 17.08
N TYR A 81 4.22 -2.52 17.94
CA TYR A 81 4.50 -2.58 19.37
C TYR A 81 3.30 -3.10 20.16
N PRO A 82 3.52 -3.84 21.27
CA PRO A 82 2.47 -4.39 22.12
C PRO A 82 1.77 -3.29 22.92
N SER A 83 1.00 -2.46 22.22
CA SER A 83 0.31 -1.29 22.74
C SER A 83 -1.04 -1.14 22.03
N ARG A 84 -1.87 -0.22 22.50
CA ARG A 84 -3.12 0.09 21.80
C ARG A 84 -2.78 0.68 20.43
N HIS A 85 -3.26 0.05 19.37
CA HIS A 85 -3.07 0.54 18.01
C HIS A 85 -3.63 1.97 17.85
N PRO A 86 -2.98 2.80 17.04
CA PRO A 86 -3.44 4.15 16.81
C PRO A 86 -4.77 4.14 16.07
N ASP A 87 -5.61 5.11 16.40
CA ASP A 87 -6.80 5.37 15.60
C ASP A 87 -6.40 6.14 14.33
N LEU A 88 -6.98 5.76 13.20
CA LEU A 88 -6.76 6.40 11.91
C LEU A 88 -7.96 7.27 11.48
N GLU A 89 -8.98 7.45 12.33
CA GLU A 89 -10.17 8.24 12.02
C GLU A 89 -9.83 9.69 11.63
N ASP A 90 -9.02 10.38 12.44
CA ASP A 90 -8.64 11.78 12.22
C ASP A 90 -7.38 11.97 11.36
N VAL A 91 -6.78 10.88 10.88
CA VAL A 91 -5.58 10.95 10.05
C VAL A 91 -5.93 11.53 8.68
N HIS A 92 -5.18 12.56 8.27
CA HIS A 92 -5.36 13.19 6.97
C HIS A 92 -5.13 12.19 5.83
N PHE A 93 -5.93 12.28 4.76
CA PHE A 93 -5.95 11.26 3.70
C PHE A 93 -4.57 10.96 3.09
N ASN A 94 -3.75 11.98 2.82
CA ASN A 94 -2.41 11.78 2.27
C ASN A 94 -1.50 10.93 3.19
N LEU A 95 -1.58 11.15 4.50
CA LEU A 95 -0.80 10.35 5.46
C LEU A 95 -1.37 8.93 5.54
N LEU A 96 -2.69 8.79 5.53
CA LEU A 96 -3.33 7.48 5.47
C LEU A 96 -2.90 6.69 4.22
N GLU A 97 -2.84 7.33 3.05
CA GLU A 97 -2.39 6.69 1.81
C GLU A 97 -0.94 6.22 1.94
N HIS A 98 -0.03 7.05 2.45
CA HIS A 98 1.36 6.67 2.67
C HIS A 98 1.49 5.50 3.67
N VAL A 99 0.75 5.54 4.78
CA VAL A 99 0.75 4.46 5.78
C VAL A 99 0.17 3.18 5.19
N ALA A 100 -0.89 3.28 4.38
CA ALA A 100 -1.47 2.13 3.70
C ALA A 100 -0.48 1.49 2.72
N GLU A 101 0.20 2.27 1.88
CA GLU A 101 1.23 1.76 0.96
C GLU A 101 2.41 1.13 1.72
N ALA A 102 2.87 1.77 2.81
CA ALA A 102 3.94 1.23 3.64
C ALA A 102 3.52 -0.06 4.35
N ALA A 103 2.29 -0.14 4.85
CA ALA A 103 1.75 -1.33 5.50
C ALA A 103 1.69 -2.52 4.55
N GLU A 104 1.29 -2.31 3.30
CA GLU A 104 1.26 -3.36 2.26
C GLU A 104 2.70 -3.77 1.88
N LYS A 105 3.57 -2.78 1.62
CA LYS A 105 4.97 -3.01 1.23
C LYS A 105 5.74 -3.82 2.27
N TYR A 106 5.55 -3.52 3.54
CA TYR A 106 6.23 -4.19 4.64
C TYR A 106 5.40 -5.33 5.24
N GLN A 107 4.18 -5.57 4.74
CA GLN A 107 3.27 -6.60 5.25
C GLN A 107 3.03 -6.47 6.76
N VAL A 108 2.74 -5.25 7.23
CA VAL A 108 2.41 -4.96 8.63
C VAL A 108 0.93 -5.27 8.83
N TYR A 109 0.61 -6.53 9.10
CA TYR A 109 -0.76 -7.06 9.01
C TYR A 109 -1.82 -6.28 9.81
N PRO A 110 -1.56 -5.84 11.07
CA PRO A 110 -2.54 -5.03 11.79
C PRO A 110 -2.82 -3.69 11.11
N ALA A 111 -1.78 -3.03 10.60
CA ALA A 111 -1.89 -1.76 9.89
C ALA A 111 -2.62 -1.95 8.55
N MET A 112 -2.32 -3.02 7.79
CA MET A 112 -3.00 -3.34 6.53
C MET A 112 -4.52 -3.43 6.72
N ASN A 113 -4.96 -4.17 7.75
CA ASN A 113 -6.38 -4.33 8.05
C ASN A 113 -7.05 -3.00 8.37
N MET A 114 -6.43 -2.18 9.23
CA MET A 114 -7.00 -0.89 9.62
C MET A 114 -7.01 0.10 8.45
N CYS A 115 -5.92 0.19 7.70
CA CYS A 115 -5.81 1.03 6.51
C CYS A 115 -6.84 0.64 5.45
N LYS A 116 -7.04 -0.66 5.20
CA LYS A 116 -8.04 -1.16 4.26
C LYS A 116 -9.46 -0.71 4.63
N VAL A 117 -9.83 -0.80 5.92
CA VAL A 117 -11.12 -0.31 6.41
C VAL A 117 -11.23 1.20 6.23
N ARG A 118 -10.20 1.94 6.63
CA ARG A 118 -10.20 3.40 6.55
C ARG A 118 -10.24 3.92 5.10
N MET A 119 -9.52 3.27 4.18
CA MET A 119 -9.55 3.56 2.74
C MET A 119 -10.96 3.34 2.17
N LYS A 120 -11.65 2.25 2.56
CA LYS A 120 -13.07 2.05 2.20
C LYS A 120 -13.95 3.22 2.67
N ASN A 121 -13.73 3.73 3.87
CA ASN A 121 -14.48 4.87 4.42
C ASN A 121 -14.18 6.20 3.72
N GLN A 122 -13.09 6.29 2.95
CA GLN A 122 -12.72 7.48 2.17
C GLN A 122 -13.24 7.47 0.73
N LEU A 123 -13.93 6.42 0.34
CA LEU A 123 -14.38 6.21 -1.03
C LEU A 123 -15.28 7.33 -1.57
N SER A 124 -16.08 7.97 -0.72
CA SER A 124 -16.95 9.08 -1.15
C SER A 124 -16.16 10.35 -1.50
N GLN A 125 -15.04 10.58 -0.83
CA GLN A 125 -14.22 11.79 -0.97
C GLN A 125 -13.07 11.60 -1.97
N TYR A 126 -12.44 10.42 -1.97
CA TYR A 126 -11.23 10.12 -2.76
C TYR A 126 -11.40 8.82 -3.57
N PRO A 127 -12.43 8.71 -4.44
CA PRO A 127 -12.74 7.46 -5.12
C PRO A 127 -11.63 6.96 -6.04
N ASP A 128 -10.89 7.86 -6.69
CA ASP A 128 -9.79 7.54 -7.61
C ASP A 128 -8.57 6.98 -6.86
N ALA A 129 -8.13 7.65 -5.80
CA ALA A 129 -7.01 7.18 -4.98
C ALA A 129 -7.33 5.84 -4.30
N VAL A 130 -8.55 5.68 -3.76
CA VAL A 130 -9.00 4.42 -3.15
C VAL A 130 -9.08 3.30 -4.18
N MET A 131 -9.52 3.58 -5.41
CA MET A 131 -9.53 2.59 -6.49
C MET A 131 -8.12 2.17 -6.89
N LEU A 132 -7.18 3.11 -7.00
CA LEU A 132 -5.79 2.80 -7.34
C LEU A 132 -5.10 1.97 -6.26
N TYR A 133 -5.29 2.31 -4.99
CA TYR A 133 -4.85 1.50 -3.86
C TYR A 133 -5.40 0.06 -3.97
N ALA A 134 -6.71 -0.08 -4.20
CA ALA A 134 -7.35 -1.39 -4.36
C ALA A 134 -6.83 -2.19 -5.56
N MET A 135 -6.50 -1.53 -6.67
CA MET A 135 -5.88 -2.16 -7.84
C MET A 135 -4.46 -2.64 -7.56
N ARG A 136 -3.65 -1.81 -6.88
CA ARG A 136 -2.25 -2.13 -6.56
C ARG A 136 -2.16 -3.38 -5.68
N HIS A 137 -3.01 -3.45 -4.66
CA HIS A 137 -2.93 -4.47 -3.59
C HIS A 137 -3.97 -5.59 -3.71
N GLY A 138 -4.78 -5.59 -4.77
CA GLY A 138 -5.68 -6.71 -5.07
C GLY A 138 -6.91 -6.79 -4.17
N TYR A 139 -7.61 -5.67 -3.98
CA TYR A 139 -8.87 -5.61 -3.20
C TYR A 139 -10.11 -5.46 -4.10
N PRO A 140 -10.58 -6.55 -4.73
CA PRO A 140 -11.67 -6.50 -5.69
C PRO A 140 -12.97 -5.94 -5.11
N GLU A 141 -13.26 -6.20 -3.83
CA GLU A 141 -14.45 -5.68 -3.19
C GLU A 141 -14.44 -4.16 -2.99
N ILE A 142 -13.25 -3.56 -2.96
CA ILE A 142 -13.08 -2.09 -2.96
C ILE A 142 -13.20 -1.58 -4.39
N MET A 143 -12.57 -2.27 -5.35
CA MET A 143 -12.64 -1.91 -6.77
C MET A 143 -14.09 -1.88 -7.27
N ASP A 144 -14.90 -2.89 -6.94
CA ASP A 144 -16.32 -2.97 -7.30
C ASP A 144 -17.13 -1.78 -6.78
N LYS A 145 -16.86 -1.36 -5.55
CA LYS A 145 -17.55 -0.22 -4.94
C LYS A 145 -17.06 1.12 -5.51
N ALA A 146 -15.80 1.19 -5.91
CA ALA A 146 -15.17 2.40 -6.42
C ALA A 146 -15.46 2.66 -7.90
N ALA A 147 -15.56 1.59 -8.70
CA ALA A 147 -15.69 1.68 -10.15
C ALA A 147 -16.79 2.65 -10.61
N PRO A 148 -18.04 2.61 -10.09
CA PRO A 148 -19.10 3.51 -10.56
C PRO A 148 -18.77 4.99 -10.34
N ARG A 149 -18.01 5.32 -9.28
CA ARG A 149 -17.64 6.70 -8.93
C ARG A 149 -16.51 7.22 -9.82
N VAL A 150 -15.53 6.37 -10.10
CA VAL A 150 -14.36 6.72 -10.92
C VAL A 150 -14.73 6.71 -12.42
N ILE A 151 -15.73 5.91 -12.82
CA ILE A 151 -16.29 5.89 -14.17
C ILE A 151 -17.00 7.21 -14.53
N ALA A 152 -17.51 7.94 -13.55
CA ALA A 152 -18.04 9.28 -13.80
C ALA A 152 -16.94 10.34 -14.07
N GLN A 153 -15.67 10.04 -13.79
CA GLN A 153 -14.56 11.01 -13.90
C GLN A 153 -13.81 10.93 -15.25
N THR A 154 -13.03 11.95 -15.59
CA THR A 154 -12.35 12.06 -16.90
C THR A 154 -11.29 10.97 -17.11
N LEU A 155 -11.43 10.19 -18.20
CA LEU A 155 -10.67 8.97 -18.51
C LEU A 155 -9.13 9.10 -18.40
N TYR A 156 -8.60 10.24 -18.86
CA TYR A 156 -7.16 10.41 -19.08
C TYR A 156 -6.35 10.42 -17.77
N LYS A 157 -6.86 11.08 -16.72
CA LYS A 157 -6.12 11.23 -15.45
C LYS A 157 -6.02 9.92 -14.70
N THR A 158 -7.05 9.08 -14.80
CA THR A 158 -7.12 7.80 -14.08
C THR A 158 -6.29 6.73 -14.77
N VAL A 159 -6.40 6.59 -16.11
CA VAL A 159 -5.68 5.56 -16.87
C VAL A 159 -4.17 5.72 -16.75
N ALA A 160 -3.65 6.95 -16.70
CA ALA A 160 -2.22 7.22 -16.55
C ALA A 160 -1.61 6.67 -15.24
N LYS A 161 -2.43 6.47 -14.20
CA LYS A 161 -2.00 6.00 -12.88
C LYS A 161 -2.33 4.53 -12.63
N MET A 162 -3.09 3.88 -13.52
CA MET A 162 -3.52 2.50 -13.34
C MET A 162 -2.39 1.51 -13.66
N PRO A 163 -2.29 0.39 -12.92
CA PRO A 163 -1.44 -0.72 -13.33
C PRO A 163 -1.88 -1.24 -14.72
N PRO A 164 -0.95 -1.57 -15.64
CA PRO A 164 -1.27 -1.89 -17.04
C PRO A 164 -2.35 -2.97 -17.23
N ARG A 165 -2.35 -3.99 -16.37
CA ARG A 165 -3.33 -5.10 -16.40
C ARG A 165 -4.79 -4.68 -16.24
N TYR A 166 -5.05 -3.52 -15.64
CA TYR A 166 -6.40 -3.02 -15.41
C TYR A 166 -6.88 -2.03 -16.48
N ILE A 167 -6.00 -1.59 -17.39
CA ILE A 167 -6.34 -0.59 -18.43
C ILE A 167 -7.40 -1.12 -19.40
N VAL A 168 -7.22 -2.34 -19.92
CA VAL A 168 -8.17 -2.96 -20.87
C VAL A 168 -9.52 -3.24 -20.20
N PRO A 169 -9.59 -3.93 -19.04
CA PRO A 169 -10.84 -4.09 -18.30
C PRO A 169 -11.55 -2.77 -18.01
N TRP A 170 -10.82 -1.74 -17.58
CA TRP A 170 -11.36 -0.42 -17.32
C TRP A 170 -11.97 0.24 -18.56
N HIS A 171 -11.28 0.16 -19.70
CA HIS A 171 -11.77 0.68 -20.97
C HIS A 171 -13.07 -0.01 -21.41
N HIS A 172 -13.17 -1.34 -21.21
CA HIS A 172 -14.41 -2.05 -21.46
C HIS A 172 -15.56 -1.49 -20.61
N ILE A 173 -15.42 -1.40 -19.28
CA ILE A 173 -16.52 -0.93 -18.42
C ILE A 173 -16.96 0.48 -18.80
N LYS A 174 -16.01 1.40 -18.99
CA LYS A 174 -16.29 2.78 -19.44
C LYS A 174 -17.09 2.84 -20.73
N THR A 175 -16.82 1.95 -21.68
CA THR A 175 -17.47 1.91 -23.00
C THR A 175 -18.89 1.36 -22.92
N TYR A 176 -19.20 0.51 -21.93
CA TYR A 176 -20.53 -0.07 -21.74
C TYR A 176 -21.39 0.66 -20.69
N GLU A 177 -20.79 1.42 -19.77
CA GLU A 177 -21.52 2.20 -18.74
C GLU A 177 -21.79 3.66 -19.12
N THR A 178 -21.23 4.15 -20.24
CA THR A 178 -21.61 5.47 -20.78
C THR A 178 -22.98 5.39 -21.47
N PRO A 179 -23.96 6.26 -21.12
CA PRO A 179 -25.27 6.28 -21.78
C PRO A 179 -25.16 6.45 -23.30
N ILE A 180 -26.00 5.70 -24.03
CA ILE A 180 -26.04 5.60 -25.50
C ILE A 180 -26.22 6.98 -26.18
N GLU A 181 -26.74 7.99 -25.48
CA GLU A 181 -27.00 9.33 -26.01
C GLU A 181 -25.76 10.07 -26.55
N PHE A 182 -24.54 9.69 -26.13
CA PHE A 182 -23.29 10.24 -26.71
C PHE A 182 -22.71 9.41 -27.86
N ARG A 183 -23.30 8.26 -28.17
CA ARG A 183 -22.79 7.34 -29.20
C ARG A 183 -23.40 7.57 -30.58
N ASP A 184 -24.37 8.47 -30.68
CA ASP A 184 -25.18 8.63 -31.89
C ASP A 184 -25.05 10.03 -32.51
N GLN A 185 -23.95 10.22 -33.24
CA GLN A 185 -23.89 11.16 -34.37
C GLN A 185 -23.39 10.49 -35.65
N ARG A 186 -23.36 9.15 -35.71
CA ARG A 186 -22.85 8.46 -36.91
C ARG A 186 -23.66 7.28 -37.44
N PHE A 187 -24.75 6.86 -36.80
CA PHE A 187 -25.59 5.81 -37.37
C PHE A 187 -27.07 6.04 -37.07
N HIS A 188 -27.69 6.91 -37.85
CA HIS A 188 -29.14 6.85 -38.03
C HIS A 188 -29.49 5.54 -38.77
N ASP A 189 -29.81 4.49 -38.02
CA ASP A 189 -30.93 3.65 -38.42
C ASP A 189 -31.56 2.93 -37.23
N GLY A 190 -32.89 2.94 -37.22
CA GLY A 190 -33.71 2.51 -36.10
C GLY A 190 -33.61 1.00 -35.87
N THR A 191 -32.98 0.60 -34.76
CA THR A 191 -33.30 -0.66 -34.10
C THR A 191 -33.11 -0.50 -32.60
N SER A 192 -34.22 -0.55 -31.86
CA SER A 192 -34.27 -0.62 -30.41
C SER A 192 -33.57 -1.91 -29.94
N ALA A 193 -32.26 -1.87 -29.75
CA ALA A 193 -31.52 -2.95 -29.12
C ALA A 193 -31.61 -2.82 -27.59
N ALA A 194 -31.99 -3.91 -26.93
CA ALA A 194 -31.99 -4.04 -25.48
C ALA A 194 -30.65 -3.57 -24.88
N PRO A 195 -30.64 -3.00 -23.66
CA PRO A 195 -29.40 -2.54 -23.04
C PRO A 195 -28.37 -3.67 -22.99
N PRO A 196 -27.09 -3.41 -23.31
CA PRO A 196 -26.08 -4.45 -23.28
C PRO A 196 -25.95 -4.99 -21.85
N ILE A 197 -25.91 -6.32 -21.75
CA ILE A 197 -25.63 -7.06 -20.51
C ILE A 197 -24.35 -6.47 -19.91
N ARG A 198 -24.40 -5.99 -18.66
CA ARG A 198 -23.22 -5.52 -17.92
C ARG A 198 -22.16 -6.62 -18.03
N PRO A 199 -20.97 -6.35 -18.58
CA PRO A 199 -19.90 -7.35 -18.52
C PRO A 199 -19.62 -7.62 -17.05
N ASN A 200 -19.79 -8.87 -16.62
CA ASN A 200 -19.40 -9.34 -15.30
C ASN A 200 -17.86 -9.36 -15.27
N ILE A 201 -17.24 -8.19 -15.10
CA ILE A 201 -15.79 -8.08 -14.95
C ILE A 201 -15.47 -8.56 -13.55
N GLU A 202 -15.21 -9.85 -13.42
CA GLU A 202 -14.72 -10.43 -12.18
C GLU A 202 -13.29 -9.94 -11.97
N TRP A 203 -13.12 -8.78 -11.31
CA TRP A 203 -11.79 -8.32 -10.85
C TRP A 203 -11.06 -9.37 -10.03
N ARG A 204 -11.81 -10.31 -9.44
CA ARG A 204 -11.33 -11.52 -8.76
C ARG A 204 -10.37 -12.34 -9.62
N ILE A 205 -10.65 -12.51 -10.91
CA ILE A 205 -9.78 -13.29 -11.82
C ILE A 205 -8.46 -12.56 -12.09
N LEU A 206 -8.48 -11.22 -12.13
CA LEU A 206 -7.28 -10.40 -12.37
C LEU A 206 -6.45 -10.15 -11.11
N GLY A 207 -7.06 -10.24 -9.92
CA GLY A 207 -6.41 -10.07 -8.62
C GLY A 207 -5.80 -11.35 -8.03
N SER A 208 -6.26 -12.54 -8.41
CA SER A 208 -5.87 -13.83 -7.77
C SER A 208 -4.48 -14.38 -8.15
N GLN A 209 -3.70 -13.76 -9.05
CA GLN A 209 -2.37 -14.30 -9.40
C GLN A 209 -1.28 -14.07 -8.32
N HIS A 210 -1.64 -13.70 -7.09
CA HIS A 210 -0.74 -13.67 -5.93
C HIS A 210 -1.23 -14.56 -4.77
N GLU A 211 -1.96 -15.64 -5.06
CA GLU A 211 -2.25 -16.68 -4.07
C GLU A 211 -1.12 -17.72 -4.00
N TRP A 212 -0.29 -17.60 -2.97
CA TRP A 212 0.36 -18.66 -2.19
C TRP A 212 0.78 -19.95 -2.94
N THR A 213 1.94 -19.95 -3.59
CA THR A 213 2.75 -21.17 -3.67
C THR A 213 3.57 -21.29 -2.39
N THR A 214 2.97 -21.85 -1.33
CA THR A 214 3.60 -22.81 -0.40
C THR A 214 2.52 -23.22 0.61
N VAL A 215 2.15 -24.49 0.57
CA VAL A 215 1.94 -25.43 1.68
C VAL A 215 0.94 -26.50 1.19
N GLN A 216 1.48 -27.70 0.95
CA GLN A 216 0.91 -29.06 1.11
C GLN A 216 1.36 -30.02 0.01
N ASP A 217 2.63 -30.44 0.08
CA ASP A 217 2.95 -31.86 -0.08
C ASP A 217 3.34 -32.39 1.30
N MET A 218 2.31 -32.65 2.12
CA MET A 218 2.40 -33.64 3.17
C MET A 218 1.32 -34.68 2.91
N ARG A 219 1.75 -35.89 2.54
CA ARG A 219 1.13 -37.09 3.08
C ARG A 219 2.18 -37.97 3.74
N PRO A 220 1.89 -38.53 4.92
CA PRO A 220 2.71 -39.53 5.55
C PRO A 220 2.35 -40.92 5.03
N THR A 221 3.35 -41.77 4.82
CA THR A 221 3.19 -43.23 4.94
C THR A 221 4.37 -43.72 5.77
N GLY A 222 4.07 -44.18 6.98
CA GLY A 222 5.07 -44.70 7.90
C GLY A 222 5.62 -46.06 7.50
N GLY A 223 6.77 -46.38 8.08
CA GLY A 223 7.05 -47.66 8.73
C GLY A 223 7.39 -48.87 7.84
N ALA A 224 8.68 -49.21 7.79
CA ALA A 224 9.26 -50.55 7.97
C ALA A 224 10.79 -50.36 7.97
N GLU A 225 11.44 -50.30 9.13
CA GLU A 225 11.89 -51.43 9.94
C GLU A 225 13.06 -52.18 9.28
N SER A 226 14.17 -52.14 10.02
CA SER A 226 15.44 -52.80 9.77
C SER A 226 15.33 -54.31 9.92
N ASP A 227 15.74 -55.04 8.89
CA ASP A 227 16.64 -56.21 8.93
C ASP A 227 17.23 -56.45 7.53
#